data_AF-A0A925TWA8-F1
#
_entry.id   AF-A0A925TWA8-F1
#
_cell.length_a   1.000
_cell.length_b   1.000
_cell.length_c   1.000
_cell.angle_alpha   90.00
_cell.angle_beta   90.00
_cell.angle_gamma   90.00
#
_symmetry.space_group_name_H-M   'P 1'
#
loop_
_entity.id
_entity.type
_entity.pdbx_description
1 polymer ?
#
loop_
_entity_poly.entity_id
_entity_poly.type
_entity_poly.pdbx_seq_one_letter_code
_entity_poly.pdbx_strand_id
1 'polypeptide(L)'
;MFLLCSFTAVQATISITNFQALQTESSIDLEWITISEENTGIFMVQFSTDGKSWEEISSVQAAGTSTEELTYTFNHNIVPDAEHNIFYYRLKVISADGNSFLFSDIISIVITNPAPVEETVQVYFDLSGKSFATLDNAPSGIYIVAKGKERTKIYLSTNR
;
A
#
# COMPACT_ATOMS: atom_id res chain seq x y z
N MET A 1 -42.59 31.62 6.69
CA MET A 1 -41.19 32.05 6.46
C MET A 1 -40.32 30.87 6.82
N PHE A 2 -39.95 30.03 5.85
CA PHE A 2 -39.02 28.91 6.07
C PHE A 2 -37.61 29.47 5.90
N LEU A 3 -36.83 29.50 6.98
CA LEU A 3 -35.39 29.75 6.89
C LEU A 3 -34.77 28.53 6.19
N LEU A 4 -34.38 28.70 4.93
CA LEU A 4 -33.43 27.80 4.29
C LEU A 4 -32.07 28.07 4.95
N CYS A 5 -31.73 27.28 5.97
CA CYS A 5 -30.37 27.24 6.47
C CYS A 5 -29.54 26.52 5.39
N SER A 6 -28.82 27.28 4.57
CA SER A 6 -27.84 26.71 3.64
C SER A 6 -26.66 26.18 4.46
N PHE A 7 -26.65 24.87 4.70
CA PHE A 7 -25.48 24.18 5.25
C PHE A 7 -24.48 23.98 4.11
N THR A 8 -23.41 24.78 4.07
CA THR A 8 -22.28 24.50 3.19
C THR A 8 -21.55 23.29 3.73
N ALA A 9 -21.65 22.15 3.03
CA ALA A 9 -20.94 20.93 3.38
C ALA A 9 -19.43 21.18 3.33
N VAL A 10 -18.72 20.75 4.37
CA VAL A 10 -17.26 20.85 4.41
C VAL A 10 -16.69 19.79 3.50
N GLN A 11 -15.87 20.19 2.53
CA GLN A 11 -15.20 19.26 1.61
C GLN A 11 -13.77 19.00 2.07
N ALA A 12 -13.37 17.74 2.01
CA ALA A 12 -11.98 17.35 2.22
C ALA A 12 -11.15 17.72 0.98
N THR A 13 -10.00 18.35 1.20
CA THR A 13 -8.95 18.50 0.18
C THR A 13 -7.72 17.75 0.67
N ILE A 14 -7.18 16.87 -0.17
CA ILE A 14 -6.07 16.01 0.25
C ILE A 14 -5.15 15.69 -0.92
N SER A 15 -3.85 15.58 -0.62
CA SER A 15 -2.84 15.05 -1.53
C SER A 15 -2.27 13.76 -0.95
N ILE A 16 -2.65 12.63 -1.55
CA ILE A 16 -2.18 11.30 -1.15
C ILE A 16 -1.06 10.87 -2.09
N THR A 17 0.06 10.44 -1.52
CA THR A 17 1.20 9.89 -2.22
C THR A 17 1.56 8.52 -1.63
N ASN A 18 2.33 7.76 -2.38
CA ASN A 18 2.87 6.48 -1.94
C ASN A 18 1.83 5.49 -1.39
N PHE A 19 0.59 5.51 -1.91
CA PHE A 19 -0.38 4.49 -1.55
C PHE A 19 0.07 3.16 -2.16
N GLN A 20 0.47 2.22 -1.32
CA GLN A 20 1.10 0.97 -1.71
C GLN A 20 0.62 -0.19 -0.85
N ALA A 21 0.78 -1.40 -1.39
CA ALA A 21 0.44 -2.65 -0.73
C ALA A 21 1.65 -3.60 -0.82
N LEU A 22 1.97 -4.27 0.29
CA LEU A 22 3.05 -5.25 0.38
C LEU A 22 2.51 -6.54 1.00
N GLN A 23 2.70 -7.66 0.31
CA GLN A 23 2.27 -8.96 0.81
C GLN A 23 3.30 -9.53 1.79
N THR A 24 2.83 -10.00 2.95
CA THR A 24 3.59 -10.83 3.89
C THR A 24 3.06 -12.27 3.87
N GLU A 25 3.61 -13.16 4.70
CA GLU A 25 3.14 -14.55 4.80
C GLU A 25 1.64 -14.69 5.12
N SER A 26 1.06 -13.76 5.87
CA SER A 26 -0.31 -13.86 6.39
C SER A 26 -1.10 -12.55 6.33
N SER A 27 -0.55 -11.51 5.69
CA SER A 27 -1.20 -10.20 5.61
C SER A 27 -0.80 -9.43 4.36
N ILE A 28 -1.51 -8.33 4.13
CA ILE A 28 -1.11 -7.27 3.23
C ILE A 28 -0.95 -6.00 4.03
N ASP A 29 0.26 -5.44 4.01
CA ASP A 29 0.58 -4.17 4.63
C ASP A 29 0.28 -3.05 3.64
N LEU A 30 -0.71 -2.23 3.97
CA LEU A 30 -1.01 -1.00 3.28
C LEU A 30 -0.28 0.16 3.95
N GLU A 31 0.30 1.02 3.13
CA GLU A 31 0.91 2.28 3.56
C GLU A 31 0.45 3.38 2.60
N TRP A 32 0.17 4.56 3.14
CA TRP A 32 0.01 5.78 2.34
C TRP A 32 0.55 6.98 3.09
N ILE A 33 0.87 8.01 2.31
CA ILE A 33 1.38 9.28 2.81
C ILE A 33 0.42 10.39 2.41
N THR A 34 0.15 11.32 3.30
CA THR A 34 -0.54 12.57 2.98
C THR A 34 0.49 13.69 3.00
N ILE A 35 0.54 14.51 1.93
CA ILE A 35 1.41 15.70 1.88
C ILE A 35 0.69 16.91 2.49
N SER A 36 -0.64 16.92 2.39
CA SER A 36 -1.51 17.90 3.03
C SER A 36 -2.90 17.33 3.24
N GLU A 37 -3.54 17.77 4.31
CA GLU A 37 -4.92 17.44 4.68
C GLU A 37 -5.67 18.73 5.02
N GLU A 38 -6.87 18.89 4.49
CA GLU A 38 -7.77 19.97 4.85
C GLU A 38 -9.17 19.41 5.04
N ASN A 39 -9.74 19.63 6.23
CA ASN A 39 -11.04 19.09 6.63
C ASN A 39 -11.21 17.58 6.41
N THR A 40 -10.14 16.80 6.60
CA THR A 40 -10.15 15.35 6.43
C THR A 40 -10.50 14.66 7.74
N GLY A 41 -11.58 13.88 7.77
CA GLY A 41 -12.03 13.16 8.97
C GLY A 41 -11.42 11.77 9.08
N ILE A 42 -11.74 10.89 8.14
CA ILE A 42 -11.46 9.45 8.26
C ILE A 42 -11.02 8.89 6.91
N PHE A 43 -10.02 8.02 6.91
CA PHE A 43 -9.69 7.12 5.81
C PHE A 43 -10.41 5.79 5.99
N MET A 44 -11.44 5.52 5.20
CA MET A 44 -12.05 4.21 5.10
C MET A 44 -11.26 3.36 4.10
N VAL A 45 -10.58 2.33 4.57
CA VAL A 45 -9.84 1.38 3.73
C VAL A 45 -10.85 0.46 3.07
N GLN A 46 -10.87 0.45 1.75
CA GLN A 46 -11.73 -0.42 0.97
C GLN A 46 -10.93 -1.49 0.23
N PHE A 47 -11.46 -2.70 0.23
CA PHE A 47 -10.88 -3.88 -0.39
C PHE A 47 -11.83 -4.49 -1.42
N SER A 48 -11.26 -5.07 -2.47
CA SER A 48 -12.01 -5.76 -3.52
C SER A 48 -11.17 -6.89 -4.13
N THR A 49 -11.85 -7.97 -4.51
CA THR A 49 -11.25 -9.08 -5.27
C THR A 49 -11.52 -9.00 -6.79
N ASP A 50 -12.42 -8.10 -7.22
CA ASP A 50 -12.84 -7.96 -8.62
C ASP A 50 -12.63 -6.53 -9.19
N GLY A 51 -12.18 -5.60 -8.34
CA GLY A 51 -12.00 -4.18 -8.66
C GLY A 51 -13.29 -3.39 -8.83
N LYS A 52 -14.45 -4.00 -8.57
CA LYS A 52 -15.80 -3.44 -8.85
C LYS A 52 -16.66 -3.39 -7.59
N SER A 53 -16.62 -4.44 -6.80
CA SER A 53 -17.36 -4.62 -5.56
C SER A 53 -16.42 -4.35 -4.40
N TRP A 54 -16.76 -3.39 -3.54
CA TRP A 54 -15.85 -2.88 -2.51
C TRP A 54 -16.42 -3.09 -1.11
N GLU A 55 -15.63 -3.69 -0.23
CA GLU A 55 -15.90 -3.86 1.19
C GLU A 55 -15.09 -2.83 2.01
N GLU A 56 -15.71 -2.23 3.03
CA GLU A 56 -15.01 -1.38 4.01
C GLU A 56 -14.41 -2.28 5.10
N ILE A 57 -13.09 -2.44 5.09
CA ILE A 57 -12.39 -3.39 5.98
C ILE A 57 -11.73 -2.71 7.18
N SER A 58 -11.56 -1.39 7.15
CA SER A 58 -10.99 -0.62 8.26
C SER A 58 -11.27 0.88 8.15
N SER A 59 -11.10 1.58 9.26
CA SER A 59 -11.12 3.04 9.34
C SER A 59 -9.87 3.54 10.07
N VAL A 60 -9.16 4.51 9.49
CA VAL A 60 -8.00 5.17 10.10
C VAL A 60 -8.32 6.65 10.27
N GLN A 61 -8.16 7.16 11.48
CA GLN A 61 -8.43 8.57 11.80
C GLN A 61 -7.40 9.46 11.10
N ALA A 62 -7.87 10.46 10.35
CA ALA A 62 -7.02 11.46 9.73
C ALA A 62 -6.63 12.57 10.72
N ALA A 63 -5.67 13.42 10.37
CA ALA A 63 -5.21 14.51 11.22
C ALA A 63 -6.17 15.71 11.27
N GLY A 64 -7.23 15.71 10.46
CA GLY A 64 -8.17 16.84 10.40
C GLY A 64 -7.70 17.90 9.42
N THR A 65 -6.64 18.62 9.78
CA THR A 65 -5.98 19.61 8.93
C THR A 65 -4.49 19.62 9.22
N SER A 66 -3.69 19.37 8.20
CA SER A 66 -2.24 19.27 8.30
C SER A 66 -1.58 19.79 7.03
N THR A 67 -0.48 20.52 7.20
CA THR A 67 0.45 20.86 6.10
C THR A 67 1.75 20.06 6.20
N GLU A 68 1.85 19.15 7.17
CA GLU A 68 2.98 18.25 7.35
C GLU A 68 2.73 16.93 6.62
N GLU A 69 3.82 16.29 6.20
CA GLU A 69 3.77 14.94 5.65
C GLU A 69 3.45 13.94 6.76
N LEU A 70 2.40 13.14 6.58
CA LEU A 70 1.97 12.13 7.55
C LEU A 70 1.88 10.75 6.90
N THR A 71 2.46 9.76 7.56
CA THR A 71 2.41 8.36 7.13
C THR A 71 1.34 7.60 7.91
N TYR A 72 0.54 6.84 7.18
CA TYR A 72 -0.51 5.99 7.72
C TYR A 72 -0.30 4.57 7.24
N THR A 73 -0.67 3.60 8.09
CA THR A 73 -0.55 2.18 7.79
C THR A 73 -1.80 1.42 8.20
N PHE A 74 -2.04 0.32 7.49
CA PHE A 74 -3.06 -0.66 7.87
C PHE A 74 -2.61 -2.06 7.46
N ASN A 75 -2.75 -3.02 8.38
CA ASN A 75 -2.43 -4.42 8.15
C ASN A 75 -3.73 -5.20 7.90
N HIS A 76 -3.91 -5.67 6.66
CA HIS A 76 -5.03 -6.53 6.29
C HIS A 76 -4.62 -7.99 6.44
N ASN A 77 -5.06 -8.65 7.52
CA ASN A 77 -4.85 -10.08 7.69
C ASN A 77 -5.61 -10.84 6.61
N ILE A 78 -4.88 -11.64 5.83
CA ILE A 78 -5.46 -12.43 4.74
C ILE A 78 -5.03 -13.88 4.87
N VAL A 79 -5.94 -14.79 4.54
CA VAL A 79 -5.58 -16.16 4.22
C VAL A 79 -5.54 -16.21 2.70
N PRO A 80 -4.38 -16.43 2.05
CA PRO A 80 -4.32 -16.53 0.60
C PRO A 80 -5.32 -17.58 0.12
N ASP A 81 -6.39 -17.13 -0.51
CA ASP A 81 -7.36 -18.01 -1.14
C ASP A 81 -6.81 -18.43 -2.53
N ALA A 82 -7.23 -19.60 -3.01
CA ALA A 82 -6.80 -20.09 -4.32
C ALA A 82 -7.62 -19.48 -5.47
N GLU A 83 -8.68 -18.71 -5.16
CA GLU A 83 -9.66 -18.22 -6.14
C GLU A 83 -9.27 -16.84 -6.71
N HIS A 84 -8.52 -16.05 -5.95
CA HIS A 84 -8.16 -14.68 -6.29
C HIS A 84 -6.65 -14.47 -6.19
N ASN A 85 -6.04 -14.15 -7.33
CA ASN A 85 -4.62 -13.84 -7.42
C ASN A 85 -4.31 -12.35 -7.47
N ILE A 86 -5.32 -11.47 -7.49
CA ILE A 86 -5.16 -10.01 -7.49
C ILE A 86 -6.13 -9.40 -6.50
N PHE A 87 -5.59 -8.61 -5.57
CA PHE A 87 -6.35 -7.85 -4.59
C PHE A 87 -6.26 -6.36 -4.93
N TYR A 88 -7.38 -5.65 -4.76
CA TYR A 88 -7.51 -4.23 -5.06
C TYR A 88 -7.82 -3.45 -3.78
N TYR A 89 -7.22 -2.26 -3.66
CA TYR A 89 -7.43 -1.36 -2.53
C TYR A 89 -7.67 0.06 -3.01
N ARG A 90 -8.51 0.77 -2.26
CA ARG A 90 -8.67 2.23 -2.36
C ARG A 90 -9.00 2.83 -1.01
N LEU A 91 -8.74 4.11 -0.85
CA LEU A 91 -9.16 4.88 0.32
C LEU A 91 -10.42 5.66 -0.05
N LYS A 92 -11.45 5.55 0.78
CA LYS A 92 -12.59 6.46 0.80
C LYS A 92 -12.36 7.46 1.92
N VAL A 93 -12.11 8.69 1.54
CA VAL A 93 -11.76 9.78 2.46
C VAL A 93 -13.04 10.51 2.83
N ILE A 94 -13.40 10.50 4.11
CA ILE A 94 -14.60 11.17 4.64
C ILE A 94 -14.20 12.55 5.17
N SER A 95 -14.99 13.58 4.89
CA SER A 95 -14.78 14.92 5.45
C SER A 95 -14.95 14.95 6.98
N ALA A 96 -14.35 15.95 7.62
CA ALA A 96 -14.40 16.12 9.08
C ALA A 96 -15.83 16.26 9.63
N ASP A 97 -16.77 16.77 8.84
CA ASP A 97 -18.20 16.87 9.19
C ASP A 97 -19.02 15.61 8.82
N GLY A 98 -18.39 14.61 8.18
CA GLY A 98 -19.00 13.36 7.77
C GLY A 98 -19.92 13.46 6.54
N ASN A 99 -20.09 14.64 5.96
CA ASN A 99 -21.14 14.88 4.96
C ASN A 99 -20.67 14.70 3.51
N SER A 100 -19.36 14.64 3.26
CA SER A 100 -18.80 14.44 1.93
C SER A 100 -17.69 13.39 1.94
N PHE A 101 -17.40 12.84 0.76
CA PHE A 101 -16.28 11.93 0.59
C PHE A 101 -15.67 12.03 -0.81
N LEU A 102 -14.42 11.59 -0.91
CA LEU A 102 -13.70 11.37 -2.17
C LEU A 102 -13.00 10.00 -2.13
N PHE A 103 -12.55 9.53 -3.28
CA PHE A 103 -11.75 8.31 -3.39
C PHE A 103 -10.33 8.63 -3.81
N SER A 104 -9.37 7.86 -3.30
CA SER A 104 -8.03 7.79 -3.87
C SER A 104 -8.04 7.07 -5.21
N ASP A 105 -6.87 7.05 -5.86
CA ASP A 105 -6.59 6.06 -6.89
C ASP A 105 -6.70 4.64 -6.33
N ILE A 106 -6.98 3.69 -7.24
CA ILE A 106 -7.01 2.26 -6.93
C ILE A 106 -5.60 1.70 -7.10
N ILE A 107 -5.13 0.95 -6.12
CA ILE A 107 -3.93 0.13 -6.22
C ILE A 107 -4.30 -1.34 -6.28
N SER A 108 -3.42 -2.15 -6.86
CA SER A 108 -3.59 -3.60 -6.93
C SER A 108 -2.30 -4.31 -6.55
N ILE A 109 -2.43 -5.46 -5.92
CA ILE A 109 -1.31 -6.35 -5.61
C ILE A 109 -1.63 -7.77 -6.09
N VAL A 110 -0.64 -8.42 -6.70
CA VAL A 110 -0.72 -9.83 -7.07
C VAL A 110 -0.36 -10.66 -5.83
N ILE A 111 -1.24 -11.58 -5.45
CA ILE A 111 -1.05 -12.46 -4.30
C ILE A 111 -0.37 -13.75 -4.76
N THR A 112 0.74 -14.10 -4.13
CA THR A 112 1.45 -15.36 -4.37
C THR A 112 1.40 -16.27 -3.14
N ASN A 113 1.42 -17.58 -3.35
CA ASN A 113 1.58 -18.57 -2.29
C ASN A 113 2.72 -19.53 -2.67
N PRO A 114 3.87 -19.53 -1.94
CA PRO A 114 4.14 -18.70 -0.77
C PRO A 114 4.22 -17.20 -1.11
N ALA A 115 4.04 -16.36 -0.10
CA ALA A 115 4.25 -14.91 -0.22
C ALA A 115 5.68 -14.63 -0.72
N PRO A 116 5.92 -13.48 -1.40
CA PRO A 116 7.25 -13.12 -1.83
C PRO A 116 8.17 -13.04 -0.62
N VAL A 117 9.26 -13.82 -0.63
CA VAL A 117 10.24 -13.76 0.45
C VAL A 117 11.08 -12.50 0.24
N GLU A 118 11.08 -11.57 1.20
CA GLU A 118 12.07 -10.48 1.23
C GLU A 118 13.45 -11.05 1.64
N GLU A 119 14.08 -11.80 0.75
CA GLU A 119 15.43 -12.30 0.97
C GLU A 119 16.46 -11.21 0.68
N THR A 120 17.14 -10.74 1.72
CA THR A 120 18.41 -10.03 1.54
C THR A 120 19.47 -11.04 1.11
N VAL A 121 19.82 -11.05 -0.17
CA VAL A 121 21.00 -11.80 -0.63
C VAL A 121 22.23 -11.01 -0.19
N GLN A 122 22.89 -11.47 0.88
CA GLN A 122 24.20 -10.94 1.26
C GLN A 122 25.21 -11.36 0.19
N VAL A 123 25.62 -10.40 -0.64
CA VAL A 123 26.66 -10.63 -1.66
C VAL A 123 28.02 -10.55 -0.98
N TYR A 124 28.73 -11.67 -0.94
CA TYR A 124 30.11 -11.72 -0.48
C TYR A 124 31.05 -11.43 -1.66
N PHE A 125 32.08 -10.60 -1.41
CA PHE A 125 33.18 -10.35 -2.34
C PHE A 125 34.41 -11.12 -1.88
N ASP A 126 35.10 -11.83 -2.77
CA ASP A 126 36.44 -12.32 -2.46
C ASP A 126 37.47 -11.18 -2.46
N LEU A 127 38.67 -11.49 -1.96
CA LEU A 127 39.84 -10.60 -1.96
C LEU A 127 40.33 -10.24 -3.37
N SER A 128 39.79 -10.85 -4.44
CA SER A 128 40.10 -10.54 -5.84
C SER A 128 39.06 -9.61 -6.49
N GLY A 129 38.00 -9.22 -5.76
CA GLY A 129 36.92 -8.38 -6.26
C GLY A 129 35.91 -9.13 -7.13
N LYS A 130 35.96 -10.47 -7.18
CA LYS A 130 34.95 -11.30 -7.82
C LYS A 130 33.75 -11.44 -6.88
N SER A 131 32.57 -11.11 -7.39
CA SER A 131 31.30 -11.30 -6.69
C SER A 131 30.77 -12.70 -6.96
N PHE A 132 30.42 -13.43 -5.90
CA PHE A 132 29.63 -14.64 -5.96
C PHE A 132 28.31 -14.39 -5.22
N ALA A 133 27.21 -14.40 -5.96
CA ALA A 133 25.90 -14.68 -5.39
C ALA A 133 25.50 -16.03 -5.96
N THR A 134 25.47 -17.08 -5.13
CA THR A 134 24.83 -18.33 -5.54
C THR A 134 23.32 -18.10 -5.43
N LEU A 135 22.72 -17.73 -6.55
CA LEU A 135 21.26 -17.60 -6.70
C LEU A 135 20.60 -18.90 -7.16
N ASP A 136 21.38 -19.99 -7.20
CA ASP A 136 20.90 -21.29 -7.63
C ASP A 136 19.80 -21.75 -6.66
N ASN A 137 18.56 -21.81 -7.17
CA ASN A 137 17.30 -22.11 -6.48
C ASN A 137 16.63 -20.96 -5.71
N ALA A 138 17.02 -19.70 -5.93
CA ALA A 138 16.25 -18.57 -5.42
C ALA A 138 14.83 -18.58 -6.02
N PRO A 139 13.76 -18.47 -5.20
CA PRO A 139 12.39 -18.31 -5.68
C PRO A 139 12.25 -17.14 -6.66
N SER A 140 11.20 -17.15 -7.49
CA SER A 140 10.84 -15.95 -8.23
C SER A 140 10.41 -14.84 -7.25
N GLY A 141 11.00 -13.66 -7.35
CA GLY A 141 10.79 -12.61 -6.35
C GLY A 141 11.56 -11.32 -6.66
N ILE A 142 11.32 -10.30 -5.84
CA ILE A 142 12.09 -9.05 -5.86
C ILE A 142 13.26 -9.20 -4.90
N TYR A 143 14.47 -8.94 -5.38
CA TYR A 143 15.69 -9.04 -4.60
C TYR A 143 16.41 -7.70 -4.56
N ILE A 144 17.06 -7.41 -3.43
CA ILE A 144 17.94 -6.25 -3.29
C ILE A 144 19.38 -6.73 -3.41
N VAL A 145 20.06 -6.27 -4.46
CA VAL A 145 21.50 -6.46 -4.61
C VAL A 145 22.21 -5.24 -4.08
N ALA A 146 23.18 -5.45 -3.19
CA ALA A 146 23.99 -4.38 -2.61
C ALA A 146 25.45 -4.47 -3.05
N LYS A 147 26.04 -3.34 -3.45
CA LYS A 147 27.49 -3.17 -3.66
C LYS A 147 27.96 -1.96 -2.87
N GLY A 148 28.62 -2.19 -1.73
CA GLY A 148 28.94 -1.12 -0.80
C GLY A 148 27.66 -0.45 -0.27
N LYS A 149 27.46 0.85 -0.55
CA LYS A 149 26.24 1.61 -0.17
C LYS A 149 25.15 1.60 -1.25
N GLU A 150 25.46 1.16 -2.47
CA GLU A 150 24.50 1.15 -3.57
C GLU A 150 23.57 -0.06 -3.43
N ARG A 151 22.26 0.16 -3.63
CA ARG A 151 21.22 -0.88 -3.59
C ARG A 151 20.42 -0.84 -4.89
N THR A 152 20.28 -1.97 -5.57
CA THR A 152 19.47 -2.11 -6.78
C THR A 152 18.41 -3.18 -6.58
N LYS A 153 17.15 -2.86 -6.89
CA LYS A 153 16.07 -3.85 -6.95
C LYS A 153 16.16 -4.59 -8.28
N ILE A 154 16.19 -5.92 -8.23
CA ILE A 154 16.08 -6.78 -9.41
C ILE A 154 14.89 -7.72 -9.23
N TYR A 155 14.22 -8.04 -10.32
CA TYR A 155 13.19 -9.09 -10.33
C TYR A 155 13.76 -10.34 -10.95
N LEU A 156 13.64 -11.46 -10.24
CA LEU A 156 13.99 -12.78 -10.76
C LEU A 156 12.70 -13.51 -11.11
N SER A 157 12.60 -13.88 -12.39
CA SER A 157 11.59 -14.82 -12.88
C SER A 157 12.27 -16.16 -13.13
N THR A 158 11.69 -17.23 -12.60
CA THR A 158 12.10 -18.58 -12.97
C THR A 158 11.47 -18.91 -14.31
N ASN A 159 12.30 -19.06 -15.35
CA ASN A 159 11.82 -19.57 -16.63
C ASN A 159 11.77 -21.11 -16.51
N ARG A 160 10.56 -21.68 -16.45
CA ARG A 160 10.38 -23.11 -16.66
C ARG A 160 10.29 -23.41 -18.15
#